data_AF-A0A920GT95-F1
#
_entry.id   AF-A0A920GT95-F1
#
_cell.length_a   1.000
_cell.length_b   1.000
_cell.length_c   1.000
_cell.angle_alpha   90.00
_cell.angle_beta   90.00
_cell.angle_gamma   90.00
#
_symmetry.space_group_name_H-M   'P 1'
#
loop_
_entity.id
_entity.type
_entity.pdbx_description
1 polymer ?
#
loop_
_entity_poly.entity_id
_entity_poly.type
_entity_poly.pdbx_seq_one_letter_code
_entity_poly.pdbx_strand_id
1 'polypeptide(L)'
;MEKFKLAVLISGSGTNLQALINKFDSDERIEICCVISNNEEAYGLERARIAGINNLSISHNNFPSRKEFEEALIKSLSKYNPDLVVLAGFMRILSEVFVNRYSDRLVNIHPSLLPKYKGLETHKRVIENKRNTMGLQFIT
;
A
#
# COMPACT_ATOMS: atom_id res chain seq x y z
N MET A 1 16.94 -4.68 19.74
CA MET A 1 15.55 -4.18 19.84
C MET A 1 14.79 -4.74 18.65
N GLU A 2 13.55 -5.21 18.82
CA GLU A 2 12.78 -5.72 17.68
C GLU A 2 12.33 -4.55 16.80
N LYS A 3 12.46 -4.68 15.47
CA LYS A 3 12.07 -3.63 14.52
C LYS A 3 10.56 -3.64 14.31
N PHE A 4 9.95 -2.48 14.20
CA PHE A 4 8.56 -2.33 13.79
C PHE A 4 8.43 -2.61 12.28
N LYS A 5 7.62 -3.60 11.91
CA LYS A 5 7.53 -4.14 10.55
C LYS A 5 6.35 -3.57 9.78
N LEU A 6 6.63 -2.95 8.64
CA LEU A 6 5.64 -2.47 7.68
C LEU A 6 5.58 -3.39 6.47
N ALA A 7 4.38 -3.85 6.14
CA ALA A 7 4.08 -4.39 4.82
C ALA A 7 3.44 -3.31 3.96
N VAL A 8 3.86 -3.16 2.70
CA VAL A 8 3.33 -2.12 1.80
C VAL A 8 2.60 -2.77 0.63
N LEU A 9 1.33 -2.44 0.44
CA LEU A 9 0.53 -2.88 -0.72
C LEU A 9 0.49 -1.78 -1.80
N ILE A 10 0.75 -2.15 -3.05
CA ILE A 10 0.84 -1.23 -4.20
C ILE A 10 0.12 -1.77 -5.44
N SER A 11 -0.11 -0.91 -6.45
CA SER A 11 -0.63 -1.33 -7.76
C SER A 11 0.08 -0.71 -8.98
N GLY A 12 1.02 0.22 -8.77
CA GLY A 12 1.57 1.05 -9.84
C GLY A 12 2.98 1.58 -9.57
N SER A 13 3.19 2.87 -9.85
CA SER A 13 4.52 3.50 -9.89
C SER A 13 5.33 3.45 -8.58
N GLY A 14 4.65 3.28 -7.43
CA GLY A 14 5.29 3.14 -6.13
C GLY A 14 5.98 4.41 -5.61
N THR A 15 5.50 5.60 -5.96
CA THR A 15 6.09 6.86 -5.47
C THR A 15 5.96 7.02 -3.95
N ASN A 16 4.82 6.64 -3.36
CA ASN A 16 4.66 6.59 -1.90
C ASN A 16 5.56 5.54 -1.27
N LEU A 17 5.73 4.38 -1.92
CA LEU A 17 6.69 3.37 -1.48
C LEU A 17 8.12 3.94 -1.46
N GLN A 18 8.54 4.66 -2.52
CA GLN A 18 9.86 5.30 -2.55
C GLN A 18 10.05 6.29 -1.39
N ALA A 19 9.02 7.07 -1.08
CA ALA A 19 9.07 8.01 0.03
C ALA A 19 9.25 7.28 1.38
N LEU A 20 8.56 6.15 1.58
CA LEU A 20 8.73 5.31 2.77
C LEU A 20 10.14 4.71 2.86
N ILE A 21 10.66 4.17 1.74
CA ILE A 21 12.01 3.63 1.65
C ILE A 21 13.03 4.70 2.05
N ASN A 22 12.99 5.87 1.40
CA ASN A 22 13.93 6.96 1.68
C ASN A 22 13.83 7.47 3.13
N LYS A 23 12.63 7.44 3.72
CA LYS A 23 12.40 7.93 5.09
C LYS A 23 12.97 6.98 6.15
N PHE A 24 12.88 5.68 5.92
CA PHE A 24 13.26 4.66 6.90
C PHE A 24 14.61 4.00 6.61
N ASP A 25 15.28 4.36 5.51
CA ASP A 25 16.61 3.84 5.14
C ASP A 25 17.65 3.97 6.28
N SER A 26 17.59 5.06 7.05
CA SER A 26 18.47 5.30 8.20
C SER A 26 17.82 5.06 9.57
N ASP A 27 16.55 4.63 9.62
CA ASP A 27 15.84 4.38 10.88
C ASP A 27 15.85 2.88 11.21
N GLU A 28 16.83 2.45 12.00
CA GLU A 28 17.00 1.05 12.36
C GLU A 28 15.85 0.46 13.19
N ARG A 29 14.93 1.29 13.69
CA ARG A 29 13.77 0.84 14.47
C ARG A 29 12.63 0.35 13.58
N ILE A 30 12.65 0.69 12.29
CA ILE A 30 11.57 0.44 11.35
C ILE A 30 12.10 -0.40 10.19
N GLU A 31 11.31 -1.39 9.76
CA GLU A 31 11.63 -2.26 8.64
C GLU A 31 10.44 -2.32 7.68
N ILE A 32 10.67 -2.06 6.39
CA ILE A 32 9.70 -2.45 5.36
C ILE A 32 9.93 -3.94 5.06
N CYS A 33 9.18 -4.82 5.74
CA CYS A 33 9.43 -6.26 5.72
C CYS A 33 9.02 -6.91 4.39
N CYS A 34 8.02 -6.35 3.70
CA CYS A 34 7.65 -6.77 2.36
C CYS A 34 6.85 -5.73 1.57
N VAL A 35 6.91 -5.84 0.24
CA VAL A 35 6.08 -5.10 -0.71
C VAL A 35 5.27 -6.09 -1.54
N ILE A 36 3.95 -5.92 -1.60
CA ILE A 36 3.08 -6.78 -2.41
C ILE A 36 2.33 -5.92 -3.42
N SER A 37 2.39 -6.32 -4.69
CA SER A 37 1.60 -5.70 -5.75
C SER A 37 0.47 -6.62 -6.21
N ASN A 38 -0.69 -6.06 -6.57
CA ASN A 38 -1.72 -6.81 -7.30
C ASN A 38 -1.57 -6.73 -8.83
N ASN A 39 -0.49 -6.11 -9.30
CA ASN A 39 -0.12 -5.92 -10.70
C ASN A 39 1.36 -6.30 -10.89
N GLU A 40 1.63 -7.29 -11.75
CA GLU A 40 2.98 -7.79 -12.03
C GLU A 40 3.87 -6.74 -12.71
N GLU A 41 3.27 -5.80 -13.44
CA GLU A 41 3.98 -4.72 -14.15
C GLU A 41 4.17 -3.46 -13.28
N ALA A 42 3.81 -3.50 -11.99
CA ALA A 42 3.95 -2.35 -11.11
C ALA A 42 5.43 -2.00 -10.91
N TYR A 43 5.84 -0.82 -11.40
CA TYR A 43 7.20 -0.30 -11.21
C TYR A 43 7.63 -0.19 -9.72
N GLY A 44 6.68 -0.11 -8.78
CA GLY A 44 6.99 -0.18 -7.35
C GLY A 44 7.66 -1.49 -6.92
N LEU A 45 7.46 -2.61 -7.63
CA LEU A 45 8.19 -3.86 -7.37
C LEU A 45 9.69 -3.69 -7.68
N GLU A 46 10.02 -2.99 -8.76
CA GLU A 46 11.41 -2.68 -9.11
C GLU A 46 12.07 -1.78 -8.05
N ARG A 47 11.32 -0.80 -7.52
CA ARG A 47 11.81 0.02 -6.40
C ARG A 47 12.13 -0.82 -5.16
N ALA A 48 11.24 -1.75 -4.81
CA ALA A 48 11.45 -2.67 -3.69
C ALA A 48 12.69 -3.55 -3.93
N ARG A 49 12.84 -4.10 -5.15
CA ARG A 49 13.99 -4.90 -5.55
C ARG A 49 15.31 -4.13 -5.43
N ILE A 50 15.36 -2.89 -5.94
CA ILE A 50 16.56 -2.03 -5.85
C ILE A 50 16.92 -1.74 -4.39
N ALA A 51 15.93 -1.54 -3.52
CA ALA A 51 16.13 -1.32 -2.09
C ALA A 51 16.43 -2.60 -1.28
N GLY A 52 16.50 -3.77 -1.92
CA GLY A 52 16.74 -5.04 -1.23
C GLY A 52 15.57 -5.54 -0.38
N ILE A 53 14.35 -5.03 -0.62
CA ILE A 53 13.15 -5.38 0.14
C ILE A 53 12.47 -6.59 -0.51
N ASN A 54 12.05 -7.55 0.33
CA ASN A 54 11.24 -8.69 -0.11
C ASN A 54 10.01 -8.20 -0.85
N ASN A 55 9.78 -8.70 -2.06
CA ASN A 55 8.64 -8.28 -2.85
C ASN A 55 8.06 -9.44 -3.65
N LEU A 56 6.76 -9.33 -3.94
CA LEU A 56 6.05 -10.28 -4.77
C LEU A 56 4.85 -9.63 -5.45
N SER A 57 4.50 -10.17 -6.61
CA SER A 57 3.21 -9.89 -7.23
C SER A 57 2.21 -11.00 -6.92
N ILE A 58 1.00 -10.62 -6.56
CA ILE A 58 -0.16 -11.50 -6.43
C ILE A 58 -1.25 -10.90 -7.32
N SER A 59 -1.26 -11.28 -8.60
CA SER A 59 -2.26 -10.76 -9.53
C SER A 59 -3.65 -11.27 -9.18
N HIS A 60 -4.58 -10.36 -8.93
CA HIS A 60 -6.00 -10.67 -8.70
C HIS A 60 -6.68 -11.38 -9.88
N ASN A 61 -6.11 -11.29 -11.09
CA ASN A 61 -6.60 -12.01 -12.27
C ASN A 61 -6.33 -13.52 -12.20
N ASN A 62 -5.43 -13.96 -11.33
CA ASN A 62 -5.07 -15.36 -11.16
C ASN A 62 -5.99 -16.10 -10.17
N PHE A 63 -7.05 -15.45 -9.68
CA PHE A 63 -7.96 -16.00 -8.68
C PHE A 63 -9.41 -15.96 -9.19
N PRO A 64 -10.19 -17.03 -8.97
CA PRO A 64 -11.59 -17.07 -9.39
C PRO A 64 -12.49 -16.07 -8.66
N SER A 65 -12.10 -15.68 -7.45
CA SER A 65 -12.86 -14.73 -6.63
C SER A 65 -11.96 -13.77 -5.86
N ARG A 66 -12.57 -12.65 -5.44
CA ARG A 66 -11.96 -11.70 -4.51
C ARG A 66 -11.54 -12.36 -3.20
N LYS A 67 -12.33 -13.32 -2.71
CA LYS A 67 -12.06 -14.02 -1.45
C LYS A 67 -10.74 -14.79 -1.53
N GLU A 68 -10.55 -15.59 -2.58
CA GLU A 68 -9.34 -16.39 -2.75
C GLU A 68 -8.10 -15.51 -2.97
N PHE A 69 -8.26 -14.39 -3.69
CA PHE A 69 -7.21 -13.39 -3.83
C PHE A 69 -6.80 -12.80 -2.46
N GLU A 70 -7.78 -12.40 -1.64
CA GLU A 70 -7.51 -11.84 -0.31
C GLU A 70 -6.94 -12.88 0.66
N GLU A 71 -7.35 -14.14 0.57
CA GLU A 71 -6.73 -15.25 1.32
C GLU A 71 -5.26 -15.44 0.95
N ALA A 72 -4.92 -15.33 -0.34
CA ALA A 72 -3.54 -15.39 -0.81
C ALA A 72 -2.70 -14.18 -0.33
N LEU A 73 -3.28 -12.98 -0.31
CA LEU A 73 -2.66 -11.79 0.28
C LEU A 73 -2.39 -12.00 1.77
N ILE A 74 -3.40 -12.41 2.54
CA ILE A 74 -3.31 -12.66 3.97
C ILE A 74 -2.23 -13.71 4.28
N LYS A 75 -2.23 -14.82 3.55
CA LYS A 75 -1.24 -15.90 3.70
C LYS A 75 0.18 -15.43 3.38
N SER A 76 0.33 -14.51 2.44
CA SER A 76 1.64 -13.95 2.11
C SER A 76 2.10 -12.97 3.17
N LEU A 77 1.23 -12.06 3.62
CA LEU A 77 1.51 -11.12 4.71
C LEU A 77 1.87 -11.84 6.01
N SER A 78 1.19 -12.93 6.35
CA SER A 78 1.47 -13.69 7.59
C SER A 78 2.86 -14.32 7.62
N LYS A 79 3.53 -14.49 6.47
CA LYS A 79 4.92 -14.99 6.46
C LYS A 79 5.91 -13.95 7.01
N TYR A 80 5.55 -12.67 6.91
CA TYR A 80 6.40 -11.55 7.34
C TYR A 80 6.00 -11.01 8.70
N ASN A 81 4.80 -11.35 9.21
CA ASN A 81 4.24 -10.87 10.47
C ASN A 81 4.37 -9.34 10.65
N PRO A 82 3.77 -8.54 9.75
CA PRO A 82 3.84 -7.08 9.86
C PRO A 82 3.06 -6.55 11.05
N ASP A 83 3.61 -5.53 11.71
CA ASP A 83 2.93 -4.74 12.74
C ASP A 83 1.93 -3.76 12.11
N LEU A 84 2.21 -3.30 10.89
CA LEU A 84 1.36 -2.40 10.13
C LEU A 84 1.32 -2.76 8.64
N VAL A 85 0.13 -2.74 8.05
CA VAL A 85 -0.08 -2.83 6.60
C VAL A 85 -0.41 -1.44 6.06
N VAL A 86 0.38 -0.97 5.09
CA VAL A 86 0.23 0.34 4.45
C VAL A 86 -0.25 0.17 3.02
N LEU A 87 -1.39 0.76 2.68
CA LEU A 87 -1.88 0.86 1.31
C LEU A 87 -1.26 2.10 0.67
N ALA A 88 -0.29 1.91 -0.22
CA ALA A 88 0.47 2.98 -0.85
C ALA A 88 0.16 3.04 -2.36
N GLY A 89 -1.06 3.49 -2.69
CA GLY A 89 -1.56 3.44 -4.05
C GLY A 89 -2.03 2.04 -4.46
N PHE A 90 -2.63 1.31 -3.52
CA PHE A 90 -3.29 0.04 -3.77
C PHE A 90 -4.71 0.28 -4.34
N MET A 91 -4.96 -0.18 -5.56
CA MET A 91 -6.14 0.17 -6.38
C MET A 91 -7.24 -0.90 -6.35
N ARG A 92 -7.25 -1.76 -5.32
CA ARG A 92 -8.30 -2.77 -5.11
C ARG A 92 -9.02 -2.46 -3.80
N ILE A 93 -10.35 -2.58 -3.85
CA ILE A 93 -11.18 -2.51 -2.64
C ILE A 93 -10.93 -3.78 -1.84
N LEU A 94 -10.66 -3.65 -0.54
CA LEU A 94 -10.45 -4.77 0.41
C LEU A 94 -11.75 -5.10 1.14
N SER A 95 -12.03 -6.39 1.35
CA SER A 95 -13.28 -6.81 1.99
C SER A 95 -13.25 -6.50 3.48
N GLU A 96 -14.42 -6.51 4.12
CA GLU A 96 -14.52 -6.40 5.57
C GLU A 96 -13.70 -7.49 6.29
N VAL A 97 -13.58 -8.69 5.70
CA VAL A 97 -12.76 -9.77 6.28
C VAL A 97 -11.29 -9.38 6.34
N PHE A 98 -10.77 -8.77 5.27
CA PHE A 98 -9.39 -8.30 5.23
C PHE A 98 -9.19 -7.12 6.20
N VAL A 99 -10.09 -6.14 6.17
CA VAL A 99 -10.01 -4.95 7.04
C VAL A 99 -10.07 -5.36 8.51
N ASN A 100 -11.02 -6.21 8.90
CA ASN A 100 -11.16 -6.67 10.28
C ASN A 100 -9.93 -7.47 10.75
N ARG A 101 -9.30 -8.25 9.88
CA ARG A 101 -8.07 -9.00 10.23
C ARG A 101 -6.90 -8.08 10.57
N TYR A 102 -6.80 -6.94 9.88
CA TYR A 102 -5.79 -5.92 10.10
C TYR A 102 -6.36 -4.68 10.79
N SER A 103 -7.44 -4.84 11.57
CA SER A 103 -7.99 -3.75 12.38
C SER A 103 -6.88 -3.14 13.23
N ASP A 104 -6.87 -1.81 13.31
CA ASP A 104 -5.89 -1.00 14.04
C ASP A 104 -4.44 -1.12 13.51
N ARG A 105 -4.24 -1.89 12.44
CA ARG A 105 -2.95 -2.19 11.80
C ARG A 105 -3.02 -2.05 10.28
N LEU A 106 -3.99 -1.28 9.78
CA LEU A 106 -4.17 -1.00 8.36
C LEU A 106 -4.28 0.51 8.18
N VAL A 107 -3.44 1.07 7.31
CA VAL A 107 -3.43 2.51 7.01
C VAL A 107 -3.41 2.71 5.51
N ASN A 108 -4.25 3.62 4.99
CA ASN A 108 -4.20 4.01 3.59
C ASN A 108 -3.60 5.41 3.41
N ILE A 109 -2.68 5.55 2.45
CA ILE A 109 -2.13 6.83 2.02
C ILE A 109 -2.91 7.30 0.79
N HIS A 110 -3.87 8.22 0.99
CA HIS A 110 -4.68 8.77 -0.10
C HIS A 110 -4.15 10.15 -0.56
N PRO A 111 -3.98 10.39 -1.88
CA PRO A 111 -3.55 11.69 -2.41
C PRO A 111 -4.73 12.69 -2.49
N SER A 112 -5.55 12.76 -1.44
CA SER A 112 -6.56 13.83 -1.27
C SER A 112 -6.93 14.04 0.20
N LEU A 113 -7.50 15.22 0.49
CA LEU A 113 -8.09 15.58 1.78
C LEU A 113 -9.55 15.11 1.82
N LEU A 114 -9.81 13.90 2.32
CA LEU A 114 -11.19 13.44 2.54
C LEU A 114 -11.90 14.36 3.57
N PRO A 115 -13.22 14.56 3.44
CA PRO A 115 -14.15 13.92 2.50
C PRO A 115 -14.11 14.47 1.06
N LYS A 116 -13.25 15.44 0.75
CA LYS A 116 -13.17 16.02 -0.61
C LYS A 116 -12.38 15.07 -1.54
N TYR A 117 -12.94 14.80 -2.72
CA TYR A 117 -12.31 14.02 -3.80
C TYR A 117 -12.03 12.55 -3.45
N LYS A 118 -13.09 11.78 -3.17
CA LYS A 118 -13.07 10.31 -3.18
C LYS A 118 -12.93 9.77 -4.62
N GLY A 119 -12.15 8.72 -4.82
CA GLY A 119 -12.03 8.00 -6.11
C GLY A 119 -10.81 8.36 -6.96
N LEU A 120 -10.77 7.89 -8.20
CA LEU A 120 -9.66 8.07 -9.14
C LEU A 120 -9.56 9.52 -9.66
N GLU A 121 -8.40 9.88 -10.22
CA GLU A 121 -8.13 11.17 -10.88
C GLU A 121 -8.24 12.42 -9.98
N THR A 122 -7.85 12.32 -8.71
CA THR A 122 -7.86 13.45 -7.76
C THR A 122 -7.13 14.69 -8.28
N HIS A 123 -6.00 14.52 -8.97
CA HIS A 123 -5.25 15.63 -9.56
C HIS A 123 -6.02 16.39 -10.65
N LYS A 124 -6.70 15.68 -11.57
CA LYS A 124 -7.55 16.34 -12.59
C LYS A 124 -8.70 17.10 -11.94
N ARG A 125 -9.37 16.48 -10.96
CA ARG A 125 -10.50 17.09 -10.25
C ARG A 125 -10.07 18.33 -9.44
N VAL A 126 -8.87 18.36 -8.89
CA VAL A 126 -8.35 19.54 -8.16
C VAL A 126 -8.00 20.68 -9.13
N ILE A 127 -7.41 20.36 -10.28
CA ILE A 127 -7.08 21.34 -11.34
C ILE A 127 -8.36 21.94 -11.95
N GLU A 128 -9.36 21.11 -12.26
CA GLU A 128 -10.68 21.56 -12.75
C GLU A 128 -11.40 22.48 -11.75
N ASN A 129 -11.19 22.26 -10.44
CA ASN A 129 -11.81 23.06 -9.38
C ASN A 129 -10.98 24.30 -8.97
N LYS A 130 -9.89 24.65 -9.67
CA LYS A 130 -9.05 25.83 -9.42
C LYS A 130 -8.66 26.03 -7.95
N ARG A 131 -8.32 24.96 -7.22
CA ARG A 131 -7.87 25.05 -5.82
C ARG A 131 -6.36 25.01 -5.69
N ASN A 132 -5.82 25.86 -4.82
CA ASN A 132 -4.38 26.03 -4.59
C ASN A 132 -3.85 25.23 -3.38
N THR A 133 -4.64 24.28 -2.85
CA THR A 133 -4.26 23.44 -1.70
C THR A 133 -4.69 21.97 -1.92
N MET A 134 -3.74 21.05 -1.78
CA MET A 134 -3.93 19.59 -1.78
C MET A 134 -3.25 19.02 -0.53
N GLY A 135 -3.78 17.93 0.04
CA GLY A 135 -3.21 17.31 1.23
C GLY A 135 -3.29 15.79 1.19
N LEU A 136 -2.55 15.17 2.09
CA LEU A 136 -2.48 13.73 2.32
C LEU A 136 -3.41 13.37 3.48
N GLN A 137 -4.17 12.28 3.37
CA GLN A 137 -4.93 11.77 4.51
C GLN A 137 -4.62 10.30 4.77
N PHE A 138 -4.35 10.01 6.04
CA PHE A 138 -4.33 8.66 6.58
C PHE A 138 -5.77 8.28 6.94
N ILE A 139 -6.28 7.21 6.35
CA ILE A 139 -7.52 6.56 6.79
C ILE A 139 -7.09 5.32 7.57
N THR A 140 -7.41 5.30 8.85
CA THR A 140 -7.36 4.13 9.73
C THR A 140 -8.72 3.46 9.73
#